data_AF-A0A2D9LH66-F1
#
_entry.id   AF-A0A2D9LH66-F1
#
_cell.length_a   1.000
_cell.length_b   1.000
_cell.length_c   1.000
_cell.angle_alpha   90.00
_cell.angle_beta   90.00
_cell.angle_gamma   90.00
#
_symmetry.space_group_name_H-M   'P 1'
#
loop_
_entity.id
_entity.type
_entity.pdbx_description
1 polymer ?
#
loop_
_entity_poly.entity_id
_entity_poly.type
_entity_poly.pdbx_seq_one_letter_code
_entity_poly.pdbx_strand_id
1 'polypeptide(L)'
;MNETIHIKNMVCPRCISAVSNILELLEIPYVSIKLGEVKLLSTLNANTKNNLSKALQTSGFSLIDDRKSQLIEQMKTLVVEKIHHSNDETDLKW
;
A
#
# COMPACT_ATOMS: atom_id res chain seq x y z
N MET A 1 6.93 5.48 13.81
CA MET A 1 7.64 5.48 12.51
C MET A 1 6.66 5.99 11.48
N ASN A 2 7.04 6.99 10.69
CA ASN A 2 6.14 7.61 9.71
C ASN A 2 6.46 7.04 8.33
N GLU A 3 5.44 6.59 7.61
CA GLU A 3 5.59 6.09 6.25
C GLU A 3 5.32 7.23 5.24
N THR A 4 6.09 7.30 4.17
CA THR A 4 5.87 8.27 3.10
C THR A 4 5.55 7.53 1.83
N ILE A 5 4.37 7.80 1.28
CA ILE A 5 3.89 7.19 0.04
C ILE A 5 3.89 8.24 -1.08
N HIS A 6 4.16 7.79 -2.29
CA HIS A 6 4.21 8.64 -3.47
C HIS A 6 2.99 8.37 -4.35
N ILE A 7 2.42 9.40 -4.97
CA ILE A 7 1.21 9.29 -5.79
C ILE A 7 1.45 9.94 -7.15
N LYS A 8 1.22 9.17 -8.21
CA LYS A 8 1.27 9.60 -9.60
C LYS A 8 -0.04 10.27 -10.00
N ASN A 9 0.06 11.15 -11.01
CA ASN A 9 -1.05 11.91 -11.61
C ASN A 9 -1.66 13.01 -10.71
N MET A 10 -0.94 13.43 -9.66
CA MET A 10 -1.25 14.68 -8.95
C MET A 10 -0.65 15.87 -9.71
N VAL A 11 -1.49 16.79 -10.17
CA VAL A 11 -1.05 17.92 -11.02
C VAL A 11 -1.52 19.29 -10.53
N CYS A 12 -2.43 19.35 -9.56
CA CYS A 12 -2.95 20.62 -9.05
C CYS A 12 -3.33 20.54 -7.56
N PRO A 13 -3.53 21.68 -6.87
CA PRO A 13 -3.97 21.71 -5.48
C PRO A 13 -5.30 20.98 -5.24
N ARG A 14 -6.18 20.88 -6.24
CA ARG A 14 -7.41 20.09 -6.12
C ARG A 14 -7.14 18.58 -5.98
N CYS A 15 -6.02 18.08 -6.52
CA CYS A 15 -5.59 16.70 -6.30
C CYS A 15 -5.23 16.44 -4.83
N ILE A 16 -4.68 17.44 -4.13
CA ILE A 16 -4.37 17.36 -2.69
C ILE A 16 -5.67 17.17 -1.90
N SER A 17 -6.68 18.01 -2.14
CA SER A 17 -7.98 17.88 -1.49
C SER A 17 -8.68 16.56 -1.82
N ALA A 18 -8.63 16.12 -3.07
CA ALA A 18 -9.22 14.85 -3.48
C ALA A 18 -8.59 13.66 -2.73
N VAL A 19 -7.25 13.64 -2.62
CA VAL A 19 -6.55 12.58 -1.88
C VAL A 19 -6.73 12.70 -0.37
N SER A 20 -6.83 13.91 0.17
CA SER A 20 -7.21 14.15 1.57
C SER A 20 -8.55 13.49 1.89
N ASN A 21 -9.58 13.73 1.06
CA ASN A 21 -10.90 13.14 1.25
C ASN A 21 -10.87 11.59 1.18
N ILE A 22 -10.04 11.02 0.30
CA ILE A 22 -9.88 9.56 0.20
C ILE A 22 -9.26 8.99 1.48
N LEU A 23 -8.24 9.67 2.02
CA LEU A 23 -7.58 9.26 3.26
C LEU A 23 -8.55 9.36 4.45
N GLU A 24 -9.34 10.42 4.54
CA GLU A 24 -10.37 10.59 5.57
C GLU A 24 -11.47 9.53 5.47
N LEU A 25 -11.98 9.25 4.26
CA LEU A 25 -12.99 8.22 4.04
C LEU A 25 -12.52 6.81 4.46
N LEU A 26 -11.22 6.55 4.32
CA LEU A 26 -10.60 5.28 4.71
C LEU A 26 -10.08 5.31 6.15
N GLU A 27 -10.32 6.39 6.89
CA GLU A 27 -9.87 6.61 8.28
C GLU A 27 -8.34 6.44 8.43
N ILE A 28 -7.58 6.86 7.42
CA ILE A 28 -6.11 6.73 7.39
C ILE A 28 -5.49 8.02 7.95
N PRO A 29 -4.83 7.97 9.12
CA PRO A 29 -4.20 9.15 9.70
C PRO A 29 -2.94 9.55 8.91
N TYR A 30 -2.86 10.83 8.54
CA TYR A 30 -1.73 11.41 7.83
C TYR A 30 -1.20 12.67 8.53
N VAL A 31 0.08 12.95 8.32
CA VAL A 31 0.80 14.12 8.86
C VAL A 31 0.71 15.29 7.91
N SER A 32 0.92 15.05 6.61
CA SER A 32 0.91 16.11 5.60
C SER A 32 0.73 15.53 4.20
N ILE A 33 0.04 16.27 3.34
CA ILE A 33 -0.11 15.95 1.92
C ILE A 33 0.57 17.04 1.10
N LYS A 34 1.40 16.63 0.15
CA LYS A 34 2.06 17.48 -0.84
C LYS A 34 1.76 16.93 -2.24
N LEU A 35 2.03 17.74 -3.25
CA LEU A 35 1.83 17.32 -4.63
C LEU A 35 2.76 16.14 -4.95
N GLY A 36 2.17 14.96 -5.14
CA GLY A 36 2.87 13.72 -5.43
C GLY A 36 3.33 12.91 -4.21
N GLU A 37 3.11 13.39 -2.98
CA GLU A 37 3.62 12.76 -1.74
C GLU A 37 2.63 12.89 -0.58
N VAL A 38 2.41 11.79 0.15
CA VAL A 38 1.63 11.79 1.40
C VAL A 38 2.49 11.21 2.51
N LYS A 39 2.63 11.96 3.61
CA LYS A 39 3.30 11.49 4.82
C LYS A 39 2.26 10.98 5.80
N LEU A 40 2.33 9.71 6.13
CA LEU A 40 1.40 9.01 7.00
C LEU A 40 1.88 9.04 8.45
N LEU A 41 0.92 8.98 9.38
CA LEU A 41 1.23 8.93 10.82
C LEU A 41 1.78 7.56 11.23
N SER A 42 1.33 6.51 10.54
CA SER A 42 1.64 5.11 10.82
C SER A 42 1.86 4.35 9.52
N THR A 43 2.50 3.19 9.60
CA THR A 43 2.67 2.30 8.46
C THR A 43 1.34 1.66 8.05
N LEU A 44 1.06 1.62 6.74
CA LEU A 44 -0.14 0.98 6.20
C LEU A 44 0.03 -0.54 6.20
N ASN A 45 -0.97 -1.25 6.72
CA ASN A 45 -1.05 -2.69 6.50
C ASN A 45 -1.36 -3.00 5.01
N ALA A 46 -1.08 -4.22 4.56
CA ALA A 46 -1.26 -4.60 3.16
C ALA A 46 -2.71 -4.43 2.66
N ASN A 47 -3.71 -4.65 3.52
CA ASN A 47 -5.12 -4.56 3.17
C ASN A 47 -5.57 -3.10 2.98
N THR A 48 -5.24 -2.22 3.93
CA THR A 48 -5.51 -0.77 3.89
C THR A 48 -4.77 -0.13 2.72
N LYS A 49 -3.53 -0.55 2.44
CA LYS A 49 -2.77 -0.12 1.27
C LYS A 49 -3.45 -0.51 -0.05
N ASN A 50 -4.01 -1.71 -0.14
CA ASN A 50 -4.77 -2.17 -1.31
C ASN A 50 -6.06 -1.35 -1.49
N ASN A 51 -6.80 -1.12 -0.40
CA ASN A 51 -8.01 -0.28 -0.42
C ASN A 51 -7.70 1.16 -0.83
N LEU A 52 -6.64 1.75 -0.29
CA LEU A 52 -6.16 3.07 -0.69
C LEU A 52 -5.79 3.11 -2.17
N SER A 53 -5.05 2.11 -2.66
CA SER A 53 -4.66 2.02 -4.08
C SER A 53 -5.89 1.94 -5.00
N LYS A 54 -6.91 1.17 -4.63
CA LYS A 54 -8.19 1.10 -5.38
C LYS A 54 -8.93 2.44 -5.37
N ALA A 55 -9.10 3.07 -4.21
CA ALA A 55 -9.78 4.36 -4.11
C ALA A 55 -9.07 5.47 -4.88
N LEU A 56 -7.73 5.49 -4.84
CA LEU A 56 -6.91 6.39 -5.66
C LEU A 56 -7.10 6.13 -7.15
N GLN A 57 -7.12 4.86 -7.60
CA GLN A 57 -7.35 4.49 -9.00
C GLN A 57 -8.74 4.93 -9.49
N THR A 58 -9.79 4.76 -8.68
CA THR A 58 -11.14 5.25 -9.00
C THR A 58 -11.16 6.75 -9.22
N SER A 59 -10.28 7.49 -8.55
CA SER A 59 -10.13 8.94 -8.69
C SER A 59 -9.11 9.37 -9.76
N GLY A 60 -8.55 8.42 -10.53
CA GLY A 60 -7.57 8.67 -11.59
C GLY A 60 -6.11 8.82 -11.13
N PHE A 61 -5.84 8.59 -9.83
CA PHE A 61 -4.50 8.60 -9.25
C PHE A 61 -3.89 7.20 -9.24
N SER A 62 -2.59 7.11 -9.01
CA SER A 62 -1.94 5.81 -8.83
C SER A 62 -0.89 5.90 -7.75
N LEU A 63 -0.94 4.99 -6.80
CA LEU A 63 0.09 4.86 -5.79
C LEU A 63 1.39 4.42 -6.48
N ILE A 64 2.45 5.21 -6.36
CA ILE A 64 3.82 4.87 -6.75
C ILE A 64 4.40 4.07 -5.59
N ASP A 65 3.81 2.91 -5.39
CA ASP A 65 4.30 1.95 -4.44
C ASP A 65 4.52 0.65 -5.18
N ASP A 66 5.52 -0.05 -4.68
CA ASP A 66 6.32 -1.04 -5.36
C ASP A 66 5.44 -2.26 -5.67
N ARG A 67 4.67 -2.17 -6.76
CA ARG A 67 3.84 -3.26 -7.29
C ARG A 67 4.68 -4.54 -7.46
N LYS A 68 6.00 -4.42 -7.63
CA LYS A 68 6.94 -5.54 -7.59
C LYS A 68 7.11 -6.09 -6.17
N SER A 69 7.40 -5.28 -5.16
CA SER A 69 7.48 -5.77 -3.77
C SER A 69 6.19 -6.41 -3.26
N GLN A 70 5.00 -5.86 -3.58
CA GLN A 70 3.74 -6.51 -3.22
C GLN A 70 3.50 -7.84 -3.94
N LEU A 71 3.95 -7.97 -5.20
CA LEU A 71 3.87 -9.24 -5.93
C LEU A 71 4.85 -10.27 -5.35
N ILE A 72 6.07 -9.83 -5.01
CA ILE A 72 7.09 -10.66 -4.35
C ILE A 72 6.60 -11.12 -2.98
N GLU A 73 5.95 -10.25 -2.21
CA GLU A 73 5.41 -10.59 -0.89
C GLU A 73 4.23 -11.57 -1.00
N GLN A 74 3.30 -11.35 -1.95
CA GLN A 74 2.23 -12.31 -2.24
C GLN A 74 2.78 -13.67 -2.71
N MET A 75 3.85 -13.67 -3.53
CA MET A 75 4.53 -14.91 -3.90
C MET A 75 5.18 -15.59 -2.68
N LYS A 76 5.81 -14.83 -1.78
CA LYS A 76 6.37 -15.39 -0.54
C LYS A 76 5.27 -15.98 0.34
N THR A 77 4.14 -15.31 0.51
CA THR A 77 3.00 -15.84 1.29
C THR A 77 2.46 -17.14 0.69
N LEU A 78 2.25 -17.19 -0.63
CA LEU A 78 1.81 -18.41 -1.32
C LEU A 78 2.79 -19.59 -1.17
N VAL A 79 4.10 -19.30 -1.19
CA VAL A 79 5.14 -20.32 -0.99
C VAL A 79 5.12 -20.81 0.47
N VAL A 80 5.02 -19.90 1.45
CA VAL A 80 4.96 -20.25 2.87
C VAL A 80 3.68 -21.03 3.21
N GLU A 81 2.51 -20.62 2.70
CA GLU A 81 1.25 -21.34 2.90
C GLU A 81 1.31 -22.76 2.32
N LYS A 82 1.95 -22.95 1.17
CA LYS A 82 2.12 -24.28 0.57
C LYS A 82 3.07 -25.16 1.37
N ILE A 83 4.14 -24.59 1.93
CA ILE A 83 5.09 -25.33 2.78
C ILE A 83 4.45 -25.67 4.14
N HIS A 84 3.66 -24.77 4.73
CA HIS A 84 2.97 -25.01 6.00
C HIS A 84 1.83 -26.03 5.91
N HIS A 85 1.38 -26.37 4.71
CA HIS A 85 0.37 -27.41 4.47
C HIS A 85 0.96 -28.71 3.90
N SER A 86 2.28 -28.85 3.91
CA SER A 86 2.98 -30.05 3.40
C SER A 86 4.18 -30.41 4.26
N ASN A 87 4.05 -30.28 5.59
CA ASN A 87 5.02 -30.81 6.53
C ASN A 87 4.31 -31.08 7.90
N ASP A 88 3.51 -32.13 8.09
CA ASP A 88 3.95 -33.54 8.10
C ASP A 88 5.02 -33.87 7.05
N GLU A 89 6.28 -33.76 7.49
CA GLU A 89 7.52 -34.22 6.84
C GLU A 89 7.91 -33.47 5.53
N THR A 90 9.12 -32.94 5.31
CA THR A 90 10.42 -33.10 5.95
C THR A 90 11.32 -31.87 5.68
N ASP A 91 12.18 -31.60 6.66
CA ASP A 91 13.50 -30.95 6.64
C ASP A 91 14.05 -30.49 5.28
N LEU A 92 14.39 -29.20 5.13
CA LEU A 92 15.62 -28.80 4.42
C LEU A 92 16.19 -27.49 4.97
N LYS A 93 17.46 -27.57 5.37
CA LYS A 93 18.34 -26.47 5.77
C LYS A 93 18.94 -25.73 4.56
N TRP A 94 19.23 -24.45 4.83
CA TRP A 94 20.09 -23.45 4.14
C TRP A 94 19.72 -23.02 2.71
#